data_AF-A0A2J6GZA7-F1
#
_entry.id   AF-A0A2J6GZA7-F1
#
_cell.length_a   1.000
_cell.length_b   1.000
_cell.length_c   1.000
_cell.angle_alpha   90.00
_cell.angle_beta   90.00
_cell.angle_gamma   90.00
#
_symmetry.space_group_name_H-M   'P 1'
#
loop_
_entity.id
_entity.type
_entity.pdbx_description
1 polymer ?
#
loop_
_entity_poly.entity_id
_entity_poly.type
_entity_poly.pdbx_seq_one_letter_code
_entity_poly.pdbx_strand_id
1 'polypeptide(L)'
;MVLGGGFEGMIRTLESYGVADVLLPFILIFTIVYAIMQKTQILGEGKKKFNVIIGFVLAMSVVIPHVLGTYPPNADVVDIINSALPSVSLVLVAVLALLLMMGIWGAKVNIAGKSLCGWVMIISIIFILIIFGSAANWFNLPDFLSFLNDPELQSLLIIVLVFGIIIAWITGDDDDKKDDGFFKKFVNAFSESTGKD
;
A
#
# COMPACT_ATOMS: atom_id res chain seq x y z
N MET A 1 -34.12 20.31 -17.38
CA MET A 1 -32.94 20.90 -16.70
C MET A 1 -33.28 20.95 -15.22
N VAL A 2 -33.08 19.82 -14.53
CA VAL A 2 -33.46 19.70 -13.12
C VAL A 2 -32.28 20.21 -12.31
N LEU A 3 -32.46 21.35 -11.65
CA LEU A 3 -31.64 21.74 -10.52
C LEU A 3 -31.75 20.59 -9.51
N GLY A 4 -30.67 19.82 -9.30
CA GLY A 4 -30.52 18.95 -8.13
C GLY A 4 -30.52 19.84 -6.90
N GLY A 5 -31.70 20.32 -6.50
CA GLY A 5 -31.93 21.45 -5.59
C GLY A 5 -31.78 21.10 -4.12
N GLY A 6 -30.76 20.30 -3.80
CA GLY A 6 -30.43 19.90 -2.44
C GLY A 6 -28.94 20.10 -2.12
N PHE A 7 -28.47 19.39 -1.10
CA PHE A 7 -27.09 19.43 -0.61
C PHE A 7 -26.03 19.21 -1.71
N GLU A 8 -26.30 18.31 -2.68
CA GLU A 8 -25.39 18.08 -3.81
C GLU A 8 -25.15 19.35 -4.65
N GLY A 9 -26.19 20.14 -4.92
CA GLY A 9 -26.07 21.41 -5.64
C GLY A 9 -25.24 22.45 -4.87
N MET A 10 -25.39 22.47 -3.54
CA MET A 10 -24.55 23.31 -2.67
C MET A 10 -23.09 22.86 -2.70
N ILE A 11 -22.82 21.55 -2.61
CA ILE A 11 -21.46 21.00 -2.68
C ILE A 11 -20.81 21.29 -4.03
N ARG A 12 -21.52 21.08 -5.15
CA ARG A 12 -21.04 21.42 -6.49
C ARG A 12 -20.76 22.92 -6.64
N THR A 13 -21.55 23.77 -5.98
CA THR A 13 -21.32 25.22 -5.98
C THR A 13 -20.06 25.57 -5.20
N LEU A 14 -19.85 25.00 -4.02
CA LEU A 14 -18.64 25.18 -3.21
C LEU A 14 -17.39 24.67 -3.94
N GLU A 15 -17.49 23.54 -4.61
CA GLU A 15 -16.44 22.99 -5.48
C GLU A 15 -16.14 23.94 -6.64
N SER A 16 -17.17 24.46 -7.33
CA SER A 16 -16.98 25.42 -8.43
C SER A 16 -16.35 26.76 -8.01
N TYR A 17 -16.46 27.12 -6.73
CA TYR A 17 -15.81 28.29 -6.16
C TYR A 17 -14.39 28.00 -5.65
N GLY A 18 -13.88 26.78 -5.81
CA GLY A 18 -12.54 26.39 -5.38
C GLY A 18 -12.40 26.34 -3.85
N VAL A 19 -13.51 26.23 -3.11
CA VAL A 19 -13.47 26.20 -1.64
C VAL A 19 -12.70 24.97 -1.14
N ALA A 20 -12.88 23.83 -1.80
CA ALA A 20 -12.13 22.61 -1.50
C ALA A 20 -10.63 22.77 -1.79
N ASP A 21 -10.29 23.38 -2.93
CA ASP A 21 -8.91 23.60 -3.37
C ASP A 21 -8.13 24.52 -2.42
N VAL A 22 -8.82 25.42 -1.71
CA VAL A 22 -8.22 26.26 -0.67
C VAL A 22 -8.20 25.54 0.69
N LEU A 23 -9.35 25.02 1.13
CA LEU A 23 -9.50 24.53 2.51
C LEU A 23 -8.76 23.22 2.77
N LEU A 24 -8.77 22.28 1.83
CA LEU A 24 -8.13 20.97 2.02
C LEU A 24 -6.62 21.10 2.28
N PRO A 25 -5.82 21.76 1.40
CA PRO A 25 -4.40 21.93 1.67
C PRO A 25 -4.14 22.85 2.87
N PHE A 26 -4.99 23.86 3.11
CA PHE A 26 -4.86 24.73 4.28
C PHE A 26 -4.96 23.95 5.59
N ILE A 27 -6.01 23.15 5.77
CA ILE A 27 -6.22 22.37 6.99
C ILE A 27 -5.06 21.38 7.19
N LEU A 28 -4.60 20.74 6.13
CA LEU A 28 -3.48 19.80 6.17
C LEU A 28 -2.20 20.47 6.67
N ILE A 29 -1.77 21.54 6.00
CA ILE A 29 -0.51 22.23 6.31
C ILE A 29 -0.58 22.92 7.67
N PHE A 30 -1.70 23.60 7.96
CA PHE A 30 -1.92 24.24 9.26
C PHE A 30 -1.79 23.23 10.39
N THR A 31 -2.46 22.08 10.28
CA THR A 31 -2.46 21.06 11.33
C THR A 31 -1.08 20.46 11.53
N ILE A 32 -0.35 20.15 10.45
CA ILE A 32 1.00 19.60 10.53
C ILE A 32 1.95 20.61 11.19
N VAL A 33 1.99 21.85 10.69
CA VAL A 33 2.88 22.89 11.23
C VAL A 33 2.54 23.19 12.69
N TYR A 34 1.26 23.37 13.01
CA TYR A 34 0.79 23.61 14.38
C TYR A 34 1.16 22.45 15.31
N ALA A 35 0.94 21.20 14.88
CA ALA A 35 1.26 20.02 15.67
C ALA A 35 2.77 19.88 15.92
N ILE A 36 3.60 20.13 14.89
CA ILE A 36 5.06 20.12 15.02
C ILE A 36 5.49 21.19 16.03
N MET A 37 5.05 22.44 15.87
CA MET A 37 5.39 23.53 16.80
C MET A 37 4.93 23.24 18.23
N GLN A 38 3.76 22.63 18.40
CA GLN A 38 3.22 22.27 19.69
C GLN A 38 3.98 21.11 20.34
N LYS A 39 4.45 20.14 19.56
CA LYS A 39 5.21 18.97 20.03
C LYS A 39 6.66 19.31 20.34
N THR A 40 7.30 20.17 19.53
CA THR A 40 8.70 20.57 19.71
C THR A 40 8.87 21.72 20.70
N GLN A 41 7.77 22.40 21.07
CA GLN A 41 7.79 23.56 21.96
C GLN A 41 8.79 24.64 21.49
N ILE A 42 8.91 24.86 20.18
CA ILE A 42 9.95 25.74 19.60
C ILE A 42 9.90 27.19 20.11
N LEU A 43 8.72 27.65 20.53
CA LEU A 43 8.51 29.00 21.11
C LEU A 43 8.49 29.01 22.65
N GLY A 44 8.76 27.86 23.27
CA GLY A 44 8.64 27.64 24.71
C GLY A 44 7.26 27.11 25.13
N GLU A 45 7.17 26.73 26.40
CA GLU A 45 5.98 26.09 26.95
C GLU A 45 4.78 27.06 27.02
N GLY A 46 3.57 26.52 26.78
CA GLY A 46 2.33 27.28 26.92
C GLY A 46 2.04 28.33 25.83
N LYS A 47 2.88 28.47 24.79
CA LYS A 47 2.71 29.45 23.71
C LYS A 47 1.72 29.03 22.61
N LYS A 48 0.60 28.39 22.97
CA LYS A 48 -0.40 27.87 22.01
C LYS A 48 -0.93 28.94 21.05
N LYS A 49 -1.21 30.15 21.54
CA LYS A 49 -1.73 31.27 20.72
C LYS A 49 -0.76 31.64 19.59
N PHE A 50 0.54 31.66 19.88
CA PHE A 50 1.56 31.97 18.87
C PHE A 50 1.71 30.83 17.87
N ASN A 51 1.67 29.57 18.33
CA ASN A 51 1.70 28.41 17.44
C ASN A 51 0.53 28.43 16.44
N VAL A 52 -0.69 28.81 16.89
CA VAL A 52 -1.85 28.95 15.99
C VAL A 52 -1.60 30.04 14.94
N ILE A 53 -1.17 31.24 15.37
CA ILE A 53 -0.97 32.36 14.44
C ILE A 53 0.13 32.03 13.42
N ILE A 54 1.25 31.47 13.86
CA ILE A 54 2.36 31.13 12.97
C ILE A 54 1.98 29.97 12.05
N GLY A 55 1.32 28.93 12.57
CA GLY A 55 0.79 27.84 11.75
C GLY A 55 -0.18 28.35 10.68
N PHE A 56 -1.04 29.32 11.03
CA PHE A 56 -1.96 29.95 10.09
C PHE A 56 -1.22 30.72 8.99
N VAL A 57 -0.27 31.58 9.36
CA VAL A 57 0.53 32.36 8.40
C VAL A 57 1.31 31.44 7.47
N LEU A 58 1.96 30.40 8.00
CA LEU A 58 2.71 29.43 7.21
C LEU A 58 1.81 28.64 6.27
N ALA A 59 0.65 28.18 6.74
CA ALA A 59 -0.32 27.49 5.89
C ALA A 59 -0.82 28.39 4.74
N MET A 60 -1.22 29.62 5.04
CA MET A 60 -1.63 30.58 4.01
C MET A 60 -0.50 30.92 3.04
N SER A 61 0.75 30.99 3.51
CA SER A 61 1.91 31.24 2.63
C SER A 61 2.17 30.15 1.61
N VAL A 62 1.68 28.93 1.85
CA VAL A 62 1.78 27.80 0.91
C VAL A 62 0.51 27.66 0.06
N VAL A 63 -0.66 27.87 0.66
CA VAL A 63 -1.95 27.68 -0.03
C VAL A 63 -2.22 28.79 -1.04
N ILE A 64 -1.87 30.06 -0.73
CA ILE A 64 -2.12 31.17 -1.66
C ILE A 64 -1.37 30.96 -2.97
N PRO A 65 -0.04 30.69 -2.99
CA PRO A 65 0.67 30.51 -4.24
C PRO A 65 0.26 29.25 -5.02
N HIS A 66 -0.21 28.21 -4.33
CA HIS A 66 -0.79 27.00 -4.93
C HIS A 66 -2.06 27.33 -5.71
N VAL A 67 -3.04 27.94 -5.04
CA VAL A 67 -4.35 28.27 -5.64
C VAL A 67 -4.21 29.32 -6.74
N LEU A 68 -3.30 30.27 -6.60
CA LEU A 68 -3.03 31.28 -7.63
C LEU A 68 -2.15 30.77 -8.77
N GLY A 69 -1.59 29.55 -8.68
CA GLY A 69 -0.68 29.01 -9.68
C GLY A 69 0.60 29.83 -9.85
N THR A 70 1.05 30.52 -8.80
CA THR A 70 2.24 31.39 -8.85
C THR A 70 3.53 30.66 -8.49
N TYR A 71 3.46 29.38 -8.13
CA TYR A 71 4.65 28.56 -7.93
C TYR A 71 5.45 28.40 -9.23
N PRO A 72 6.79 28.37 -9.16
CA PRO A 72 7.60 27.89 -10.27
C PRO A 72 7.19 26.48 -10.69
N PRO A 73 7.38 26.09 -11.97
CA PRO A 73 7.08 24.75 -12.44
C PRO A 73 7.73 23.68 -11.55
N ASN A 74 6.95 22.68 -11.13
CA ASN A 74 7.36 21.57 -10.25
C ASN A 74 7.82 21.99 -8.82
N ALA A 75 7.53 23.22 -8.39
CA ALA A 75 7.87 23.70 -7.04
C ALA A 75 6.65 23.85 -6.12
N ASP A 76 5.48 23.44 -6.58
CA ASP A 76 4.26 23.49 -5.77
C ASP A 76 4.31 22.44 -4.66
N VAL A 77 4.30 22.93 -3.41
CA VAL A 77 4.41 22.08 -2.21
C VAL A 77 3.21 21.15 -2.07
N VAL A 78 2.01 21.59 -2.44
CA VAL A 78 0.78 20.79 -2.31
C VAL A 78 0.83 19.63 -3.31
N ASP A 79 1.25 19.89 -4.55
CA ASP A 79 1.40 18.84 -5.56
C ASP A 79 2.51 17.84 -5.20
N ILE A 80 3.62 18.34 -4.65
CA ILE A 80 4.70 17.49 -4.14
C ILE A 80 4.19 16.59 -3.01
N ILE A 81 3.40 17.14 -2.07
CA ILE A 81 2.80 16.34 -0.99
C ILE A 81 1.84 15.30 -1.59
N ASN A 82 0.94 15.68 -2.50
CA ASN A 82 -0.05 14.76 -3.09
C ASN A 82 0.61 13.64 -3.91
N SER A 83 1.74 13.92 -4.57
CA SER A 83 2.52 12.91 -5.28
C SER A 83 3.39 12.06 -4.35
N ALA A 84 3.86 12.59 -3.22
CA ALA A 84 4.67 11.86 -2.26
C ALA A 84 3.85 11.00 -1.29
N LEU A 85 2.63 11.42 -0.93
CA LEU A 85 1.79 10.77 0.08
C LEU A 85 1.50 9.29 -0.23
N PRO A 86 1.13 8.89 -1.47
CA PRO A 86 0.96 7.49 -1.81
C PRO A 86 2.24 6.69 -1.59
N SER A 87 3.38 7.19 -2.06
CA SER A 87 4.68 6.52 -1.93
C SER A 87 5.13 6.37 -0.48
N VAL A 88 4.98 7.42 0.35
CA VAL A 88 5.29 7.37 1.78
C VAL A 88 4.37 6.38 2.50
N SER A 89 3.08 6.37 2.17
CA SER A 89 2.11 5.43 2.73
C SER A 89 2.44 3.99 2.38
N LEU A 90 2.83 3.73 1.13
CA LEU A 90 3.29 2.41 0.68
C LEU A 90 4.52 1.95 1.46
N VAL A 91 5.52 2.82 1.65
CA VAL A 91 6.71 2.50 2.45
C VAL A 91 6.34 2.22 3.91
N LEU A 92 5.44 3.01 4.50
CA LEU A 92 4.98 2.78 5.88
C LEU A 92 4.30 1.41 6.00
N VAL A 93 3.42 1.05 5.06
CA VAL A 93 2.76 -0.26 5.03
C VAL A 93 3.77 -1.38 4.84
N ALA A 94 4.79 -1.20 3.99
CA ALA A 94 5.87 -2.17 3.81
C ALA A 94 6.64 -2.40 5.11
N VAL A 95 7.01 -1.33 5.83
CA VAL A 95 7.68 -1.42 7.14
C VAL A 95 6.80 -2.13 8.16
N LEU A 96 5.50 -1.82 8.21
CA LEU A 96 4.57 -2.52 9.08
C LEU A 96 4.47 -4.01 8.74
N ALA A 97 4.39 -4.36 7.47
CA ALA A 97 4.40 -5.75 7.02
C ALA A 97 5.69 -6.46 7.45
N LEU A 98 6.85 -5.84 7.27
CA LEU A 98 8.14 -6.37 7.73
C LEU A 98 8.18 -6.57 9.25
N LEU A 99 7.70 -5.58 10.02
CA LEU A 99 7.61 -5.68 11.48
C LEU A 99 6.66 -6.81 11.92
N LEU A 100 5.52 -6.98 11.23
CA LEU A 100 4.60 -8.09 11.48
C LEU A 100 5.24 -9.44 11.15
N MET A 101 5.93 -9.55 10.01
CA MET A 101 6.63 -10.79 9.65
C MET A 101 7.72 -11.15 10.66
N MET A 102 8.51 -10.16 11.08
CA MET A 102 9.49 -10.35 12.16
C MET A 102 8.81 -10.65 13.49
N GLY A 103 7.63 -10.10 13.79
CA GLY A 103 6.87 -10.43 14.99
C GLY A 103 6.35 -11.86 15.00
N ILE A 104 5.77 -12.30 13.88
CA ILE A 104 5.14 -13.63 13.73
C ILE A 104 6.22 -14.72 13.67
N TRP A 105 7.35 -14.48 12.98
CA TRP A 105 8.39 -15.50 12.74
C TRP A 105 9.71 -15.26 13.49
N GLY A 106 9.88 -14.12 14.16
CA GLY A 106 11.10 -13.79 14.91
C GLY A 106 11.16 -14.41 16.30
N ALA A 107 10.11 -15.10 16.75
CA ALA A 107 10.27 -16.13 17.77
C ALA A 107 11.10 -17.27 17.15
N LYS A 108 12.13 -17.76 17.84
CA LYS A 108 13.02 -18.84 17.36
C LYS A 108 12.23 -20.13 17.07
N VAL A 109 11.59 -20.22 15.91
CA VAL A 109 10.82 -21.39 15.51
C VAL A 109 11.78 -22.36 14.83
N ASN A 110 12.36 -23.25 15.64
CA ASN A 110 13.19 -24.34 15.17
C ASN A 110 12.29 -25.49 14.68
N ILE A 111 11.63 -25.31 13.54
CA ILE A 111 10.86 -26.39 12.90
C ILE A 111 11.85 -27.38 12.28
N ALA A 112 11.84 -28.60 12.79
CA ALA A 112 12.55 -29.76 12.23
C ALA A 112 14.09 -29.64 12.13
N GLY A 113 14.74 -28.91 13.05
CA GLY A 113 16.21 -28.92 13.20
C GLY A 113 17.00 -28.31 12.03
N LYS A 114 16.32 -27.75 11.03
CA LYS A 114 16.92 -26.98 9.93
C LYS A 114 16.45 -25.54 10.00
N SER A 115 17.37 -24.61 9.72
CA SER A 115 17.14 -23.17 9.62
C SER A 115 16.27 -22.79 8.39
N LEU A 116 15.17 -23.50 8.15
CA LEU A 116 14.21 -23.19 7.10
C LEU A 116 13.50 -21.85 7.39
N CYS A 117 13.22 -21.56 8.66
CA CYS A 117 12.52 -20.34 9.08
C CYS A 117 13.28 -19.05 8.68
N GLY A 118 14.62 -19.06 8.74
CA GLY A 118 15.43 -17.91 8.31
C GLY A 118 15.41 -17.66 6.80
N TRP A 119 15.41 -18.72 5.98
CA TRP A 119 15.35 -18.58 4.53
C TRP A 119 14.00 -18.08 4.04
N VAL A 120 12.89 -18.57 4.63
CA VAL A 120 11.55 -18.08 4.27
C VAL A 120 11.42 -16.60 4.65
N MET A 121 11.94 -16.17 5.80
CA MET A 121 11.95 -14.76 6.20
C MET A 121 12.69 -13.88 5.17
N ILE A 122 13.89 -14.28 4.75
CA ILE A 122 14.67 -13.52 3.76
C ILE A 122 13.92 -13.42 2.42
N ILE A 123 13.35 -14.54 1.95
CA ILE A 123 12.57 -14.56 0.71
C ILE A 123 11.37 -13.61 0.82
N SER A 124 10.65 -13.62 1.95
CA SER A 124 9.50 -12.74 2.14
C SER A 124 9.87 -11.25 2.25
N ILE A 125 10.99 -10.93 2.90
CA ILE A 125 11.52 -9.54 2.93
C ILE A 125 11.82 -9.07 1.51
N ILE A 126 12.53 -9.89 0.72
CA ILE A 126 12.83 -9.58 -0.68
C ILE A 126 11.55 -9.38 -1.48
N PHE A 127 10.55 -10.25 -1.29
CA PHE A 127 9.27 -10.15 -1.99
C PHE A 127 8.50 -8.87 -1.65
N ILE A 128 8.46 -8.48 -0.36
CA ILE A 128 7.87 -7.22 0.09
C ILE A 128 8.60 -6.03 -0.54
N LEU A 129 9.93 -6.01 -0.51
CA LEU A 129 10.72 -4.94 -1.12
C LEU A 129 10.47 -4.83 -2.63
N ILE A 130 10.32 -5.95 -3.34
CA ILE A 130 9.99 -5.99 -4.77
C ILE A 130 8.59 -5.42 -5.01
N ILE A 131 7.57 -5.90 -4.30
CA ILE A 131 6.17 -5.47 -4.48
C ILE A 131 6.04 -3.96 -4.21
N PHE A 132 6.47 -3.51 -3.04
CA PHE A 132 6.30 -2.11 -2.64
C PHE A 132 7.24 -1.18 -3.40
N GLY A 133 8.44 -1.63 -3.75
CA GLY A 133 9.39 -0.85 -4.55
C GLY A 133 8.93 -0.68 -6.00
N SER A 134 8.31 -1.71 -6.61
CA SER A 134 7.67 -1.60 -7.92
C SER A 134 6.47 -0.68 -7.88
N ALA A 135 5.61 -0.82 -6.86
CA ALA A 135 4.42 0.03 -6.70
C ALA A 135 4.76 1.51 -6.49
N ALA A 136 5.89 1.81 -5.84
CA ALA A 136 6.42 3.16 -5.67
C ALA A 136 7.21 3.67 -6.89
N ASN A 137 7.32 2.88 -7.95
CA ASN A 137 8.07 3.17 -9.17
C ASN A 137 9.57 3.48 -8.91
N TRP A 138 10.17 2.85 -7.89
CA TRP A 138 11.57 3.09 -7.51
C TRP A 138 12.57 2.44 -8.47
N PHE A 139 12.18 1.33 -9.09
CA PHE A 139 12.98 0.63 -10.08
C PHE A 139 12.09 0.03 -11.16
N ASN A 140 12.63 -0.06 -12.39
CA ASN A 140 12.01 -0.84 -13.44
C ASN A 140 12.25 -2.32 -13.16
N LEU A 141 11.18 -3.10 -13.15
CA LEU A 141 11.28 -4.55 -13.04
C LEU A 141 12.00 -5.10 -14.28
N PRO A 142 12.84 -6.14 -14.13
CA PRO A 142 13.36 -6.89 -15.26
C PRO A 142 12.23 -7.38 -16.17
N ASP A 143 12.47 -7.53 -17.48
CA ASP A 143 11.44 -7.89 -18.46
C ASP A 143 10.62 -9.14 -18.07
N PHE A 144 11.24 -10.12 -17.39
CA PHE A 144 10.55 -11.31 -16.91
C PHE A 144 9.57 -11.08 -15.75
N LEU A 145 9.68 -9.96 -15.02
CA LEU A 145 8.76 -9.51 -13.96
C LEU A 145 7.87 -8.34 -14.41
N SER A 146 8.02 -7.86 -15.64
CA SER A 146 7.22 -6.74 -16.18
C SER A 146 5.71 -6.99 -16.08
N PHE A 147 5.28 -8.26 -16.09
CA PHE A 147 3.88 -8.68 -15.89
C PHE A 147 3.29 -8.24 -14.53
N LEU A 148 4.11 -7.92 -13.52
CA LEU A 148 3.65 -7.41 -12.22
C LEU A 148 3.34 -5.92 -12.24
N ASN A 149 3.83 -5.17 -13.23
CA ASN A 149 3.56 -3.74 -13.41
C ASN A 149 2.35 -3.47 -14.32
N ASP A 150 1.82 -4.52 -14.97
CA ASP A 150 0.63 -4.43 -15.80
C ASP A 150 -0.63 -4.54 -14.90
N PRO A 151 -1.45 -3.47 -14.81
CA PRO A 151 -2.63 -3.45 -13.94
C PRO A 151 -3.66 -4.53 -14.30
N GLU A 152 -3.76 -4.89 -15.57
CA GLU A 152 -4.73 -5.88 -16.07
C GLU A 152 -4.29 -7.28 -15.64
N LEU A 153 -3.01 -7.60 -15.82
CA LEU A 153 -2.45 -8.87 -15.36
C LEU A 153 -2.46 -8.98 -13.83
N GLN A 154 -2.13 -7.90 -13.12
CA GLN A 154 -2.18 -7.86 -11.65
C GLN A 154 -3.61 -8.14 -11.14
N SER A 155 -4.62 -7.52 -11.74
CA SER A 155 -6.01 -7.74 -11.37
C SER A 155 -6.45 -9.19 -11.62
N LEU A 156 -6.07 -9.77 -12.77
CA LEU A 156 -6.35 -11.16 -13.12
C LEU A 156 -5.66 -12.14 -12.15
N LEU A 157 -4.40 -11.87 -11.80
CA LEU A 157 -3.63 -12.71 -10.87
C LEU A 157 -4.23 -12.67 -9.46
N ILE A 158 -4.66 -11.49 -8.99
CA ILE A 158 -5.39 -11.35 -7.72
C ILE A 158 -6.71 -12.12 -7.77
N ILE A 159 -7.48 -12.01 -8.86
CA ILE A 159 -8.73 -12.75 -9.03
C ILE A 159 -8.45 -14.26 -8.96
N VAL A 160 -7.50 -14.78 -9.73
CA VAL A 160 -7.15 -16.21 -9.75
C VAL A 160 -6.65 -16.68 -8.38
N LEU A 161 -5.84 -15.88 -7.69
CA LEU A 161 -5.31 -16.22 -6.37
C LEU A 161 -6.42 -16.27 -5.33
N VAL A 162 -7.29 -15.26 -5.28
CA VAL A 162 -8.45 -15.24 -4.37
C VAL A 162 -9.39 -16.39 -4.69
N PHE A 163 -9.65 -16.66 -5.97
CA PHE A 163 -10.48 -17.78 -6.39
C PHE A 163 -9.88 -19.13 -6.00
N GLY A 164 -8.56 -19.29 -6.15
CA GLY A 164 -7.82 -20.47 -5.74
C GLY A 164 -7.85 -20.69 -4.23
N ILE A 165 -7.72 -19.63 -3.44
CA ILE A 165 -7.89 -19.68 -1.98
C ILE A 165 -9.32 -20.07 -1.63
N ILE A 166 -10.33 -19.48 -2.27
CA ILE A 166 -11.74 -19.81 -2.03
C ILE A 166 -12.01 -21.28 -2.35
N ILE A 167 -11.53 -21.79 -3.49
CA ILE A 167 -11.67 -23.20 -3.86
C ILE A 167 -10.94 -24.09 -2.84
N ALA A 168 -9.70 -23.78 -2.50
CA ALA A 168 -8.94 -24.56 -1.52
C ALA A 168 -9.63 -24.57 -0.14
N TRP A 169 -10.28 -23.47 0.23
CA TRP A 169 -11.01 -23.37 1.49
C TRP A 169 -12.36 -24.11 1.46
N ILE A 170 -13.07 -24.08 0.32
CA ILE A 170 -14.33 -24.79 0.11
C ILE A 170 -14.12 -26.30 -0.04
N THR A 171 -13.05 -26.71 -0.73
CA THR A 171 -12.69 -28.11 -0.95
C THR A 171 -11.92 -28.69 0.23
N GLY A 172 -11.37 -27.85 1.11
CA GLY A 172 -10.52 -28.24 2.24
C GLY A 172 -11.23 -28.94 3.40
N ASP A 173 -12.57 -29.06 3.38
CA ASP A 173 -13.33 -29.75 4.43
C ASP A 173 -13.55 -31.25 4.18
N ASP A 174 -13.09 -31.82 3.05
CA ASP A 174 -13.43 -33.20 2.67
C ASP A 174 -12.26 -34.11 2.25
N ASP A 175 -11.02 -33.84 2.67
CA ASP A 175 -9.87 -34.72 2.37
C ASP A 175 -9.09 -35.20 3.60
N ASP A 176 -9.79 -35.95 4.45
CA ASP A 176 -9.19 -37.04 5.19
C ASP A 176 -9.45 -38.35 4.43
N LYS A 177 -8.44 -38.76 3.61
CA LYS A 177 -8.25 -40.05 2.90
C LYS A 177 -8.62 -40.08 1.40
N LYS A 178 -7.60 -39.86 0.55
CA LYS A 178 -6.95 -40.85 -0.34
C LYS A 178 -6.43 -40.16 -1.60
N ASP A 179 -5.11 -39.96 -1.70
CA ASP A 179 -4.50 -39.77 -3.01
C ASP A 179 -3.17 -40.50 -3.22
N ASP A 180 -2.93 -41.55 -2.43
CA ASP A 180 -1.84 -42.51 -2.68
C ASP A 180 -2.25 -43.63 -3.66
N GLY A 181 -3.53 -43.72 -4.03
CA GLY A 181 -4.11 -44.83 -4.80
C GLY A 181 -4.03 -44.65 -6.31
N PHE A 182 -4.23 -43.43 -6.81
CA PHE A 182 -4.27 -43.16 -8.25
C PHE A 182 -2.85 -43.20 -8.86
N PHE A 183 -1.89 -42.55 -8.20
CA PHE A 183 -0.51 -42.50 -8.64
C PHE A 183 0.17 -43.87 -8.61
N LYS A 184 -0.07 -44.68 -7.57
CA LYS A 184 0.42 -46.08 -7.51
C LYS A 184 -0.19 -46.97 -8.58
N LYS A 185 -1.49 -46.82 -8.90
CA LYS A 185 -2.13 -47.57 -9.99
C LYS A 185 -1.58 -47.17 -11.36
N PHE A 186 -1.30 -45.88 -11.55
CA PHE A 186 -0.74 -45.37 -12.80
C PHE A 186 0.70 -45.86 -13.01
N VAL A 187 1.55 -45.79 -11.98
CA VAL A 187 2.94 -46.28 -12.02
C VAL A 187 3.00 -47.80 -12.23
N ASN A 188 2.12 -48.56 -11.57
CA ASN A 188 2.09 -50.02 -11.74
C ASN A 188 1.62 -50.42 -13.15
N ALA A 189 0.59 -49.77 -13.70
CA ALA A 189 0.13 -50.03 -15.07
C ALA A 189 1.20 -49.68 -16.12
N PHE A 190 2.00 -48.64 -15.87
CA PHE A 190 3.09 -48.24 -16.76
C PHE A 190 4.31 -49.19 -16.66
N SER A 191 4.59 -49.69 -15.45
CA SER A 191 5.64 -50.68 -15.21
C SER A 191 5.30 -52.05 -15.82
N GLU A 192 4.02 -52.43 -15.86
CA GLU A 192 3.57 -53.67 -16.48
C GLU A 192 3.63 -53.63 -18.02
N SER A 193 3.43 -52.44 -18.60
CA SER A 193 3.48 -52.23 -20.05
C SER A 193 4.90 -52.12 -20.63
N THR A 194 5.92 -51.97 -19.80
CA THR A 194 7.34 -51.81 -20.23
C THR A 194 8.22 -53.01 -19.88
N GLY A 195 7.64 -54.06 -19.29
CA GLY A 195 8.33 -55.27 -18.83
C GLY A 195 7.85 -56.56 -19.49
N LYS A 196 7.66 -56.56 -20.82
CA LYS A 196 7.53 -57.78 -21.62
C LYS A 196 7.91 -57.51 -23.08
N ASP A 197 9.21 -57.65 -23.33
CA ASP A 197 9.87 -58.35 -24.45
C ASP A 197 11.28 -57.77 -24.66
#